data_AF-X1JLL0-F1
#
_entry.id   AF-X1JLL0-F1
#
_cell.length_a   1.000
_cell.length_b   1.000
_cell.length_c   1.000
_cell.angle_alpha   90.00
_cell.angle_beta   90.00
_cell.angle_gamma   90.00
#
_symmetry.space_group_name_H-M   'P 1'
#
loop_
_entity.id
_entity.type
_entity.pdbx_description
1 polymer ?
#
loop_
_entity_poly.entity_id
_entity_poly.type
_entity_poly.pdbx_seq_one_letter_code
_entity_poly.pdbx_strand_id
1 'polypeptide(L)' 'MKQEFKDLAKYRLERARDTLLDAQKYFKDATLNSTVNRIYYAMFYAVNGLLISKGLSSSKHSGVR' A
#
# COMPACT_ATOMS: atom_id res chain seq x y z
N MET A 1 4.51 12.00 17.48
CA MET A 1 4.37 11.92 16.00
C MET A 1 3.53 13.11 15.55
N LYS A 2 4.02 13.94 14.61
CA LYS A 2 3.24 15.08 14.09
C LYS A 2 1.93 14.57 13.47
N GLN A 3 0.84 15.32 13.64
CA GLN A 3 -0.50 14.96 13.16
C GLN A 3 -0.49 14.60 11.65
N GLU A 4 0.27 15.36 10.86
CA GLU A 4 0.49 15.12 9.43
C GLU A 4 0.98 13.70 9.10
N PHE A 5 1.85 13.11 9.92
CA PHE A 5 2.33 11.73 9.70
C PHE A 5 1.24 10.69 9.98
N LYS A 6 0.38 10.94 10.97
CA LYS A 6 -0.76 10.05 11.26
C LYS A 6 -1.76 10.07 10.11
N ASP A 7 -2.06 11.27 9.60
CA ASP A 7 -2.99 11.44 8.48
C ASP A 7 -2.44 10.81 7.20
N LEU A 8 -1.14 11.01 6.92
CA LEU A 8 -0.46 10.37 5.80
C LEU A 8 -0.43 8.85 5.93
N ALA A 9 -0.13 8.31 7.11
CA ALA A 9 -0.15 6.87 7.36
C ALA A 9 -1.55 6.28 7.13
N LYS A 10 -2.59 6.94 7.65
CA LYS A 10 -3.98 6.54 7.47
C LYS A 10 -4.36 6.52 5.99
N TYR A 11 -4.04 7.58 5.26
CA TYR A 11 -4.27 7.66 3.82
C TYR A 11 -3.59 6.52 3.04
N ARG A 12 -2.34 6.17 3.39
CA ARG A 12 -1.62 5.05 2.75
C ARG A 12 -2.28 3.70 3.04
N LEU A 13 -2.75 3.50 4.26
CA LEU A 13 -3.47 2.28 4.64
C LEU A 13 -4.84 2.17 3.96
N GLU A 14 -5.55 3.28 3.79
CA GLU A 14 -6.79 3.34 2.99
C GLU A 14 -6.50 2.97 1.53
N ARG A 15 -5.47 3.59 0.94
CA ARG A 15 -5.05 3.27 -0.43
C ARG A 15 -4.67 1.79 -0.62
N ALA A 16 -4.04 1.19 0.39
CA ALA A 16 -3.72 -0.24 0.39
C ALA A 16 -4.98 -1.11 0.33
N ARG A 17 -6.01 -0.76 1.12
CA ARG A 17 -7.30 -1.46 1.13
C ARG A 17 -8.02 -1.33 -0.22
N ASP A 18 -8.09 -0.12 -0.77
CA ASP A 18 -8.73 0.11 -2.07
C ASP A 18 -8.04 -0.69 -3.18
N THR A 19 -6.70 -0.72 -3.17
CA THR A 19 -5.92 -1.46 -4.17
C THR A 19 -6.14 -2.98 -4.03
N LEU A 20 -6.34 -3.48 -2.82
CA LEU A 20 -6.69 -4.89 -2.58
C LEU A 20 -8.11 -5.21 -3.06
N LEU A 21 -9.07 -4.30 -2.86
CA LEU A 21 -10.42 -4.44 -3.41
C LEU A 21 -10.40 -4.46 -4.95
N ASP A 22 -9.55 -3.65 -5.57
CA ASP A 22 -9.34 -3.70 -7.01
C ASP A 22 -8.72 -5.03 -7.45
N ALA A 23 -7.78 -5.59 -6.69
CA ALA A 23 -7.24 -6.92 -6.96
C ALA A 23 -8.34 -8.01 -6.93
N GLN A 24 -9.29 -7.92 -6.00
CA GLN A 24 -10.40 -8.88 -5.92
C GLN A 24 -11.33 -8.79 -7.15
N LYS A 25 -11.55 -7.59 -7.69
CA LYS A 25 -12.28 -7.40 -8.95
C LYS A 25 -11.47 -7.95 -10.13
N TYR A 26 -10.18 -7.61 -10.19
CA TYR A 26 -9.27 -8.06 -11.25
C TYR A 26 -9.13 -9.58 -11.32
N PHE A 27 -9.24 -10.27 -10.19
CA PHE A 27 -9.22 -11.73 -10.17
C PHE A 27 -10.35 -12.34 -11.02
N LYS A 28 -11.48 -11.63 -11.18
CA LYS A 28 -12.60 -12.06 -12.02
C LYS A 28 -12.51 -11.51 -13.45
N ASP A 29 -12.06 -10.26 -13.58
CA ASP A 29 -12.26 -9.46 -14.80
C ASP A 29 -10.95 -9.14 -15.57
N ALA A 30 -9.79 -9.56 -15.07
CA ALA A 30 -8.48 -9.23 -15.65
C ALA A 30 -7.51 -10.42 -15.64
N THR A 31 -6.30 -10.22 -16.19
CA THR A 31 -5.26 -11.25 -16.15
C THR A 31 -4.73 -11.48 -14.75
N LEU A 32 -4.22 -12.69 -14.48
CA LEU A 32 -3.56 -13.01 -13.22
C LEU A 32 -2.34 -12.10 -12.96
N ASN A 33 -1.59 -11.73 -14.00
CA ASN A 33 -0.48 -10.79 -13.88
C ASN A 33 -0.95 -9.41 -13.39
N SER A 34 -2.03 -8.88 -13.94
CA SER A 34 -2.63 -7.63 -13.48
C SER A 34 -3.13 -7.73 -12.05
N THR A 35 -3.73 -8.87 -11.67
CA THR A 35 -4.19 -9.14 -10.31
C THR A 35 -3.03 -9.15 -9.31
N VAL A 36 -1.98 -9.91 -9.60
CA VAL A 36 -0.76 -10.00 -8.77
C VAL A 36 -0.09 -8.64 -8.63
N ASN A 37 -0.05 -7.84 -9.70
CA ASN A 37 0.48 -6.49 -9.66
C ASN A 37 -0.30 -5.61 -8.65
N ARG A 38 -1.63 -5.68 -8.64
CA ARG A 38 -2.46 -4.95 -7.65
C ARG A 38 -2.20 -5.43 -6.22
N ILE A 39 -2.08 -6.74 -6.01
CA ILE A 39 -1.74 -7.30 -4.69
C ILE A 39 -0.37 -6.76 -4.22
N TYR A 40 0.63 -6.74 -5.11
CA TYR A 40 1.96 -6.19 -4.81
C TYR A 40 1.89 -4.73 -4.36
N TYR A 41 1.17 -3.88 -5.09
CA TYR A 41 1.03 -2.47 -4.73
C TYR A 41 0.22 -2.26 -3.44
N ALA A 42 -0.81 -3.08 -3.19
CA ALA A 42 -1.56 -3.04 -1.93
C ALA A 42 -0.62 -3.30 -0.73
N MET A 43 0.22 -4.33 -0.81
CA MET A 43 1.24 -4.62 0.22
C MET A 43 2.25 -3.48 0.36
N PHE A 44 2.74 -2.95 -0.76
CA PHE A 44 3.68 -1.82 -0.75
C PHE A 44 3.10 -0.59 -0.02
N TYR A 45 1.85 -0.23 -0.30
CA TYR A 45 1.19 0.88 0.38
C TYR A 45 0.95 0.60 1.87
N ALA A 46 0.61 -0.64 2.23
CA ALA A 46 0.41 -1.02 3.62
C ALA A 46 1.71 -0.90 4.43
N VAL A 47 2.82 -1.42 3.91
CA VAL A 47 4.13 -1.33 4.58
C VAL A 47 4.60 0.11 4.67
N ASN A 48 4.42 0.91 3.62
CA ASN A 48 4.73 2.35 3.68
C ASN A 48 3.89 3.08 4.74
N GLY A 49 2.59 2.79 4.82
CA GLY A 49 1.72 3.35 5.86
C GLY A 49 2.21 3.01 7.27
N LEU A 50 2.62 1.76 7.50
CA LEU A 50 3.18 1.30 8.77
C LEU A 50 4.53 1.97 9.12
N LEU A 51 5.41 2.15 8.14
CA LEU A 51 6.68 2.85 8.35
C LEU A 51 6.43 4.31 8.73
N ILE A 52 5.54 5.00 8.00
CA ILE A 52 5.17 6.40 8.27
C ILE A 52 4.53 6.51 9.66
N SER A 53 3.68 5.55 10.06
CA SER A 53 3.10 5.50 11.40
C SER A 53 4.10 5.21 12.51
N LYS A 54 5.37 4.95 12.18
CA LYS A 54 6.50 4.85 13.11
C LYS A 54 7.50 6.00 12.93
N GLY A 55 7.20 7.00 12.10
CA GLY A 55 8.10 8.11 11.78
C GLY A 55 9.28 7.70 10.90
N LEU A 56 9.20 6.54 10.25
CA LEU A 56 10.18 6.02 9.32
C LEU A 56 9.74 6.31 7.89
N SER A 57 10.68 6.53 6.98
CA SER A 57 10.39 6.65 5.56
C SER A 57 11.32 5.74 4.76
N SER A 58 10.75 5.07 3.76
CA SER A 58 11.52 4.35 2.75
C SER A 58 11.31 5.07 1.42
N SER A 59 12.35 5.75 0.94
CA SER A 59 12.31 6.54 -0.30
C SER A 59 12.53 5.70 -1.57
N LYS A 60 12.76 4.38 -1.43
CA LYS A 60 13.00 3.47 -2.56
C LYS A 60 12.33 2.12 -2.31
N HIS A 61 11.85 1.46 -3.38
CA HIS A 61 11.37 0.07 -3.32
C HIS A 61 12.41 -0.89 -2.69
N SER A 62 13.71 -0.57 -2.79
CA SER A 62 14.81 -1.32 -2.16
C SER A 62 15.01 -1.07 -0.66
N GLY A 63 14.39 -0.02 -0.10
CA GLY A 63 14.50 0.32 1.33
C GLY A 63 13.40 -0.28 2.20
N VAL A 64 12.46 -1.03 1.58
CA VAL A 64 11.45 -1.81 2.29
C VAL A 64 12.00 -3.23 2.49
N ARG A 65 12.85 -3.40 3.49
CA ARG A 65 13.30 -4.69 4.02
C ARG A 65 13.08 -4.72 5.52
#